data_AF-A0A1Q3GIB6-F1
#
_entry.id   AF-A0A1Q3GIB6-F1
#
_cell.length_a   1.000
_cell.length_b   1.000
_cell.length_c   1.000
_cell.angle_alpha   90.00
_cell.angle_beta   90.00
_cell.angle_gamma   90.00
#
_symmetry.space_group_name_H-M   'P 1'
#
loop_
_entity.id
_entity.type
_entity.pdbx_description
1 polymer ?
#
loop_
_entity_poly.entity_id
_entity_poly.type
_entity_poly.pdbx_seq_one_letter_code
_entity_poly.pdbx_strand_id
1 'polypeptide(L)'
;MSESSTLSFFNQHLLFVIEMISRFFPIDTHLLQKYEDKWYWEGISQNVHIAWNPSLLEKYQYKINWELLSSGSRKPTHSPITDTQQWDKLNPQSLKVWSSETLEQFEDEWDWNMLSQNEALPWSLALLEKFQDHWNWYFLSANATLPWSIELIEKFKHYWDWSALSSQSVLPWSVEFLEHFENKWHWSMLEQNQSLPWSIELLECFKSHWDWDALSNRFIYQEIFQPCLDTYMVEQILEQTGVGGWYSQKLYELDQQEDWNKLKEISNQYISQFPENAEAYFFRGKSQFKSNGFKGVMNDLNQAIELQANFWEALYYRGVLSVEMMYYEDALRDFDKIIAVNPRHSKALVTRANTLQALKHYQRALQDIEQALAVDKTLTEAYLVRAQIYQKLKKFDLAIADYTQVIDQENTEGAHYYQRGLVYQQMDDLERACEDWKTARDLYHYPSSILYNQHCKKR
;
A
#
# COMPACT_ATOMS: atom_id res chain seq x y z
N MET A 1 20.62 65.78 3.43
CA MET A 1 20.36 66.37 4.76
C MET A 1 21.70 66.82 5.32
N SER A 2 21.83 68.04 5.83
CA SER A 2 23.06 68.45 6.50
C SER A 2 23.25 67.62 7.78
N GLU A 3 24.49 67.38 8.23
CA GLU A 3 24.75 66.74 9.53
C GLU A 3 24.01 67.45 10.66
N SER A 4 23.84 68.78 10.59
CA SER A 4 23.06 69.54 11.59
C SER A 4 21.56 69.21 11.58
N SER A 5 20.96 68.97 10.41
CA SER A 5 19.55 68.55 10.30
C SER A 5 19.31 67.13 10.82
N THR A 6 20.30 66.25 10.65
CA THR A 6 20.22 64.85 11.10
C THR A 6 20.39 64.75 12.61
N LEU A 7 21.37 65.46 13.18
CA LEU A 7 21.57 65.54 14.62
C LEU A 7 20.38 66.23 15.31
N SER A 8 19.79 67.25 14.68
CA SER A 8 18.56 67.88 15.15
C SER A 8 17.40 66.88 15.24
N PHE A 9 17.23 66.01 14.23
CA PHE A 9 16.20 64.98 14.25
C PHE A 9 16.40 64.00 15.42
N PHE A 10 17.62 63.48 15.59
CA PHE A 10 17.89 62.55 16.69
C PHE A 10 17.66 63.16 18.06
N ASN A 11 18.03 64.43 18.25
CA ASN A 11 17.82 65.13 19.51
C ASN A 11 16.33 65.39 19.79
N GLN A 12 15.50 65.60 18.75
CA GLN A 12 14.05 65.78 18.90
C GLN A 12 13.30 64.46 19.16
N HIS A 13 13.86 63.33 18.74
CA HIS A 13 13.23 62.00 18.83
C HIS A 13 14.08 60.99 19.63
N LEU A 14 14.74 61.45 20.70
CA LEU A 14 15.78 60.68 21.40
C LEU A 14 15.32 59.29 21.89
N LEU A 15 14.13 59.19 22.48
CA LEU A 15 13.59 57.91 22.98
C LEU A 15 13.37 56.90 21.85
N PHE A 16 12.75 57.33 20.76
CA PHE A 16 12.55 56.52 19.56
C PHE A 16 13.88 56.04 18.97
N VAL A 17 14.88 56.92 18.93
CA VAL A 17 16.22 56.56 18.42
C VAL A 17 16.92 55.58 19.34
N ILE A 18 16.82 55.74 20.66
CA ILE A 18 17.40 54.79 21.64
C ILE A 18 16.73 53.43 21.53
N GLU A 19 15.41 53.36 21.41
CA GLU A 19 14.67 52.11 21.19
C GLU A 19 15.12 51.42 19.91
N MET A 20 15.23 52.18 18.81
CA MET A 20 15.79 51.68 17.55
C MET A 20 17.20 51.15 17.77
N ILE A 21 18.15 51.92 18.29
CA ILE A 21 19.53 51.46 18.50
C ILE A 21 19.57 50.21 19.38
N SER A 22 18.78 50.18 20.46
CA SER A 22 18.74 49.04 21.40
C SER A 22 18.35 47.74 20.72
N ARG A 23 17.38 47.76 19.80
CA ARG A 23 16.89 46.56 19.11
C ARG A 23 17.85 46.03 18.03
N PHE A 24 18.63 46.91 17.44
CA PHE A 24 19.01 46.76 16.03
C PHE A 24 20.47 47.07 15.75
N PHE A 25 21.11 47.88 16.59
CA PHE A 25 22.51 48.23 16.43
C PHE A 25 23.41 47.08 16.90
N PRO A 26 24.57 46.83 16.27
CA PRO A 26 25.56 45.88 16.75
C PRO A 26 26.20 46.37 18.06
N ILE A 27 25.64 45.98 19.20
CA ILE A 27 26.10 46.38 20.52
C ILE A 27 27.11 45.35 21.03
N ASP A 28 28.37 45.78 21.19
CA ASP A 28 29.37 44.97 21.88
C ASP A 28 29.21 45.06 23.42
N THR A 29 29.89 44.15 24.13
CA THR A 29 29.81 44.09 25.60
C THR A 29 30.29 45.37 26.29
N HIS A 30 31.26 46.07 25.71
CA HIS A 30 31.77 47.32 26.28
C HIS A 30 30.74 48.45 26.15
N LEU A 31 30.08 48.57 25.00
CA LEU A 31 29.05 49.57 24.73
C LEU A 31 27.79 49.29 25.57
N LEU A 32 27.40 48.01 25.71
CA LEU A 32 26.32 47.59 26.60
C LEU A 32 26.58 48.03 28.03
N GLN A 33 27.78 47.73 28.56
CA GLN A 33 28.18 48.04 29.93
C GLN A 33 28.32 49.55 30.19
N LYS A 34 28.89 50.31 29.25
CA LYS A 34 29.14 51.75 29.43
C LYS A 34 27.86 52.57 29.60
N TYR A 35 26.77 52.17 28.94
CA TYR A 35 25.51 52.91 28.91
C TYR A 35 24.34 52.12 29.50
N GLU A 36 24.64 51.28 30.48
CA GLU A 36 23.71 50.34 31.12
C GLU A 36 22.36 50.94 31.53
N ASP A 37 22.37 52.16 32.08
CA ASP A 37 21.17 52.83 32.59
C ASP A 37 20.41 53.64 31.52
N LYS A 38 20.91 53.66 30.28
CA LYS A 38 20.33 54.43 29.17
C LYS A 38 19.66 53.55 28.12
N TRP A 39 19.87 52.24 28.18
CA TRP A 39 19.32 51.32 27.21
C TRP A 39 17.83 51.06 27.42
N TYR A 40 17.11 50.89 26.32
CA TYR A 40 15.77 50.33 26.35
C TYR A 40 15.89 48.81 26.37
N TRP A 41 15.76 48.22 27.56
CA TRP A 41 16.17 46.84 27.82
C TRP A 41 15.30 45.78 27.15
N GLU A 42 14.02 46.05 26.88
CA GLU A 42 13.20 45.16 26.05
C GLU A 42 13.82 45.03 24.65
N GLY A 43 14.30 46.14 24.07
CA GLY A 43 15.00 46.12 22.79
C GLY A 43 16.34 45.39 22.86
N ILE A 44 17.11 45.60 23.94
CA ILE A 44 18.37 44.89 24.18
C ILE A 44 18.16 43.37 24.27
N SER A 45 17.09 42.94 24.93
CA SER A 45 16.75 41.52 25.10
C SER A 45 16.52 40.84 23.74
N GLN A 46 15.99 41.60 22.78
CA GLN A 46 15.74 41.13 21.41
C GLN A 46 16.90 41.37 20.43
N ASN A 47 18.02 41.95 20.88
CA ASN A 47 19.10 42.31 19.98
C ASN A 47 19.93 41.07 19.59
N VAL A 48 19.92 40.72 18.30
CA VAL A 48 20.62 39.55 17.73
C VAL A 48 22.14 39.60 17.84
N HIS A 49 22.71 40.80 17.99
CA HIS A 49 24.17 40.97 18.02
C HIS A 49 24.75 40.75 19.42
N ILE A 50 23.89 40.67 20.44
CA ILE A 50 24.30 40.36 21.80
C ILE A 50 24.31 38.85 21.98
N ALA A 51 25.53 38.30 22.06
CA ALA A 51 25.74 36.91 22.41
C ALA A 51 25.56 36.73 23.94
N TRP A 52 24.31 36.54 24.36
CA TRP A 52 23.99 36.22 25.76
C TRP A 52 24.71 34.95 26.20
N ASN A 53 25.64 35.14 27.13
CA ASN A 53 26.35 34.07 27.82
C ASN A 53 25.97 34.09 29.31
N PRO A 54 26.27 33.04 30.08
CA PRO A 54 25.89 32.96 31.49
C PRO A 54 26.30 34.19 32.31
N SER A 55 27.50 34.74 32.09
CA SER A 55 27.98 35.92 32.82
C SER A 55 27.20 37.20 32.51
N LEU A 56 26.76 37.39 31.27
CA LEU A 56 25.93 38.53 30.89
C LEU A 56 24.50 38.39 31.42
N LEU A 57 23.94 37.18 31.38
CA LEU A 57 22.62 36.88 31.94
C LEU A 57 22.61 37.13 33.44
N GLU A 58 23.59 36.61 34.18
CA GLU A 58 23.70 36.80 35.63
C GLU A 58 23.78 38.28 36.00
N LYS A 59 24.58 39.07 35.25
CA LYS A 59 24.72 40.51 35.50
C LYS A 59 23.43 41.28 35.23
N TYR A 60 22.65 40.88 34.22
CA TYR A 60 21.54 41.66 33.68
C TYR A 60 20.16 41.03 33.86
N GLN A 61 20.05 39.98 34.66
CA GLN A 61 18.82 39.22 34.92
C GLN A 61 17.61 40.10 35.29
N TYR A 62 17.80 41.16 36.09
CA TYR A 62 16.70 42.06 36.50
C TYR A 62 16.37 43.18 35.50
N LYS A 63 17.15 43.28 34.41
CA LYS A 63 16.95 44.29 33.37
C LYS A 63 16.43 43.66 32.08
N ILE A 64 16.81 42.43 31.78
CA ILE A 64 16.39 41.69 30.58
C ILE A 64 14.91 41.31 30.68
N ASN A 65 14.23 41.31 29.53
CA ASN A 65 12.94 40.71 29.36
C ASN A 65 13.13 39.24 28.94
N TRP A 66 12.92 38.33 29.89
CA TRP A 66 13.12 36.89 29.70
C TRP A 66 12.12 36.25 28.75
N GLU A 67 10.87 36.70 28.71
CA GLU A 67 9.86 36.23 27.75
C GLU A 67 10.33 36.49 26.31
N LEU A 68 10.77 37.72 26.03
CA LEU A 68 11.27 38.10 24.71
C LEU A 68 12.54 37.35 24.33
N LEU A 69 13.44 37.13 25.30
CA LEU A 69 14.65 36.34 25.07
C LEU A 69 14.31 34.87 24.76
N SER A 70 13.37 34.28 25.50
CA SER A 70 12.89 32.89 25.35
C SER A 70 12.28 32.61 23.98
N SER A 71 11.66 33.61 23.35
CA SER A 71 10.91 33.47 22.10
C SER A 71 11.72 33.14 20.84
N GLY A 72 13.05 33.27 20.88
CA GLY A 72 13.91 33.01 19.70
C GLY A 72 13.75 34.01 18.52
N SER A 73 12.89 35.02 18.67
CA SER A 73 12.35 35.86 17.58
C SER A 73 13.08 37.20 17.40
N ARG A 74 14.41 37.19 17.49
CA ARG A 74 15.27 38.39 17.48
C ARG A 74 15.57 38.87 16.05
N LYS A 75 15.10 40.03 15.56
CA LYS A 75 15.28 40.46 14.15
C LYS A 75 16.47 41.43 13.93
N PRO A 76 17.32 41.27 12.89
CA PRO A 76 18.30 42.29 12.48
C PRO A 76 17.68 43.44 11.67
N THR A 77 18.40 44.56 11.61
CA THR A 77 18.01 45.86 11.00
C THR A 77 17.63 45.84 9.53
N HIS A 78 18.10 44.86 8.75
CA HIS A 78 18.08 44.94 7.29
C HIS A 78 17.67 43.63 6.62
N SER A 79 16.89 42.79 7.31
CA SER A 79 16.47 41.54 6.68
C SER A 79 15.21 41.71 5.82
N PRO A 80 15.25 41.29 4.54
CA PRO A 80 14.07 41.19 3.68
C PRO A 80 13.23 39.92 3.94
N ILE A 81 13.58 39.10 4.94
CA ILE A 81 12.90 37.83 5.22
C ILE A 81 11.60 38.08 6.01
N THR A 82 10.55 37.34 5.66
CA THR A 82 9.18 37.43 6.21
C THR A 82 9.10 37.29 7.73
N ASP A 83 8.08 37.91 8.34
CA ASP A 83 7.88 38.01 9.79
C ASP A 83 7.76 36.68 10.56
N THR A 84 7.69 35.56 9.84
CA THR A 84 7.34 34.22 10.35
C THR A 84 8.54 33.35 10.77
N GLN A 85 9.79 33.71 10.47
CA GLN A 85 10.95 32.88 10.81
C GLN A 85 11.68 33.36 12.08
N GLN A 86 12.01 32.42 12.97
CA GLN A 86 12.84 32.69 14.14
C GLN A 86 14.31 32.82 13.74
N TRP A 87 14.86 34.00 13.96
CA TRP A 87 16.20 34.41 13.51
C TRP A 87 17.34 33.75 14.27
N ASP A 88 17.12 33.34 15.50
CA ASP A 88 18.19 32.73 16.29
C ASP A 88 18.69 31.41 15.69
N LYS A 89 17.79 30.70 15.01
CA LYS A 89 18.12 29.51 14.23
C LYS A 89 19.07 29.83 13.07
N LEU A 90 19.03 31.06 12.56
CA LEU A 90 19.81 31.52 11.41
C LEU A 90 21.12 32.20 11.81
N ASN A 91 21.33 32.48 13.09
CA ASN A 91 22.51 33.20 13.59
C ASN A 91 23.34 32.34 14.58
N PRO A 92 24.51 31.83 14.16
CA PRO A 92 25.39 31.03 15.02
C PRO A 92 25.86 31.73 16.30
N GLN A 93 25.89 33.07 16.34
CA GLN A 93 26.31 33.81 17.53
C GLN A 93 25.25 33.84 18.62
N SER A 94 23.96 33.77 18.26
CA SER A 94 22.85 33.82 19.22
C SER A 94 22.48 32.43 19.77
N LEU A 95 22.93 31.34 19.14
CA LEU A 95 22.81 29.96 19.63
C LEU A 95 23.56 29.68 20.94
N LYS A 96 24.55 30.51 21.31
CA LYS A 96 25.36 30.32 22.52
C LYS A 96 24.55 30.39 23.82
N VAL A 97 23.38 31.04 23.80
CA VAL A 97 22.51 31.14 24.97
C VAL A 97 21.78 29.83 25.25
N TRP A 98 21.59 28.97 24.25
CA TRP A 98 20.75 27.76 24.32
C TRP A 98 21.47 26.50 24.80
N SER A 99 22.47 26.63 25.67
CA SER A 99 23.14 25.46 26.27
C SER A 99 22.29 24.85 27.39
N SER A 100 22.42 23.54 27.61
CA SER A 100 21.70 22.86 28.70
C SER A 100 22.12 23.35 30.08
N GLU A 101 23.35 23.85 30.21
CA GLU A 101 23.89 24.49 31.41
C GLU A 101 23.26 25.86 31.64
N THR A 102 23.11 26.67 30.58
CA THR A 102 22.46 27.99 30.69
C THR A 102 20.98 27.86 31.04
N LEU A 103 20.27 26.90 30.42
CA LEU A 103 18.85 26.66 30.71
C LEU A 103 18.64 26.23 32.16
N GLU A 104 19.51 25.36 32.68
CA GLU A 104 19.47 24.92 34.08
C GLU A 104 19.82 26.04 35.06
N GLN A 105 20.84 26.85 34.75
CA GLN A 105 21.27 27.93 35.66
C GLN A 105 20.18 28.99 35.88
N PHE A 106 19.35 29.26 34.88
CA PHE A 106 18.31 30.30 34.90
C PHE A 106 16.89 29.71 34.75
N GLU A 107 16.69 28.47 35.21
CA GLU A 107 15.45 27.69 35.05
C GLU A 107 14.18 28.45 35.47
N ASP A 108 14.24 29.19 36.58
CA ASP A 108 13.10 29.96 37.13
C ASP A 108 12.80 31.25 36.35
N GLU A 109 13.75 31.75 35.57
CA GLU A 109 13.63 33.02 34.86
C GLU A 109 13.06 32.84 33.44
N TRP A 110 13.25 31.65 32.84
CA TRP A 110 12.82 31.38 31.48
C TRP A 110 11.30 31.29 31.35
N ASP A 111 10.78 31.82 30.23
CA ASP A 111 9.41 31.53 29.82
C ASP A 111 9.39 30.21 29.04
N TRP A 112 9.06 29.12 29.74
CA TRP A 112 9.02 27.78 29.18
C TRP A 112 7.96 27.59 28.09
N ASN A 113 6.90 28.40 28.05
CA ASN A 113 5.94 28.38 26.94
C ASN A 113 6.58 28.90 25.66
N MET A 114 7.35 29.98 25.77
CA MET A 114 8.09 30.56 24.65
C MET A 114 9.24 29.67 24.22
N LEU A 115 9.98 29.07 25.17
CA LEU A 115 11.02 28.10 24.85
C LEU A 115 10.46 26.87 24.12
N SER A 116 9.27 26.37 24.49
CA SER A 116 8.66 25.21 23.81
C SER A 116 8.35 25.47 22.32
N GLN A 117 8.16 26.74 21.94
CA GLN A 117 7.95 27.16 20.55
C GLN A 117 9.24 27.61 19.87
N ASN A 118 10.36 27.66 20.58
CA ASN A 118 11.60 28.20 20.09
C ASN A 118 12.30 27.19 19.16
N GLU A 119 12.34 27.53 17.89
CA GLU A 119 12.96 26.77 16.80
C GLU A 119 14.49 26.82 16.80
N ALA A 120 15.09 27.70 17.60
CA ALA A 120 16.53 27.88 17.68
C ALA A 120 17.19 27.05 18.79
N LEU A 121 16.39 26.42 19.66
CA LEU A 121 16.91 25.49 20.66
C LEU A 121 17.60 24.30 19.96
N PRO A 122 18.72 23.79 20.50
CA PRO A 122 19.37 22.59 20.02
C PRO A 122 18.59 21.36 20.48
N TRP A 123 17.40 21.16 19.92
CA TRP A 123 16.49 20.08 20.28
C TRP A 123 17.19 18.73 20.20
N SER A 124 17.12 17.99 21.30
CA SER A 124 17.64 16.64 21.42
C SER A 124 16.82 15.86 22.43
N LEU A 125 16.88 14.54 22.34
CA LEU A 125 16.20 13.66 23.29
C LEU A 125 16.65 13.94 24.73
N ALA A 126 17.94 14.18 24.93
CA ALA A 126 18.52 14.49 26.24
C ALA A 126 18.01 15.83 26.80
N LEU A 127 17.84 16.85 25.95
CA LEU A 127 17.29 18.14 26.37
C LEU A 127 15.81 18.03 26.78
N LEU A 128 15.02 17.31 25.98
CA LEU A 128 13.60 17.07 26.26
C LEU A 128 13.42 16.29 27.56
N GLU A 129 14.23 15.25 27.78
CA GLU A 129 14.19 14.43 29.00
C GLU A 129 14.65 15.22 30.24
N LYS A 130 15.71 16.02 30.12
CA LYS A 130 16.24 16.79 31.25
C LYS A 130 15.21 17.77 31.83
N PHE A 131 14.43 18.43 30.97
CA PHE A 131 13.47 19.46 31.38
C PHE A 131 12.00 19.04 31.12
N GLN A 132 11.71 17.74 31.14
CA GLN A 132 10.41 17.16 30.78
C GLN A 132 9.21 17.82 31.49
N ASP A 133 9.39 18.23 32.74
CA ASP A 133 8.32 18.76 33.60
C ASP A 133 8.13 20.28 33.43
N HIS A 134 9.05 20.94 32.73
CA HIS A 134 8.99 22.37 32.43
C HIS A 134 8.36 22.65 31.07
N TRP A 135 8.52 21.73 30.11
CA TRP A 135 8.04 21.95 28.76
C TRP A 135 6.52 22.08 28.68
N ASN A 136 6.07 23.02 27.85
CA ASN A 136 4.69 23.05 27.41
C ASN A 136 4.53 22.08 26.22
N TRP A 137 4.05 20.89 26.53
CA TRP A 137 3.89 19.80 25.56
C TRP A 137 2.88 20.08 24.45
N TYR A 138 1.89 20.95 24.68
CA TYR A 138 0.99 21.41 23.62
C TYR A 138 1.79 22.18 22.54
N PHE A 139 2.64 23.11 22.96
CA PHE A 139 3.49 23.85 22.05
C PHE A 139 4.58 23.00 21.40
N LEU A 140 5.20 22.07 22.15
CA LEU A 140 6.16 21.14 21.55
C LEU A 140 5.51 20.26 20.49
N SER A 141 4.27 19.82 20.68
CA SER A 141 3.54 19.00 19.71
C SER A 141 3.28 19.75 18.39
N ALA A 142 3.20 21.08 18.45
CA ALA A 142 3.07 21.95 17.29
C ALA A 142 4.42 22.36 16.66
N ASN A 143 5.55 22.08 17.31
CA ASN A 143 6.86 22.56 16.89
C ASN A 143 7.49 21.64 15.83
N ALA A 144 7.56 22.13 14.59
CA ALA A 144 8.05 21.39 13.44
C ALA A 144 9.58 21.14 13.44
N THR A 145 10.32 21.76 14.37
CA THR A 145 11.80 21.70 14.42
C THR A 145 12.36 20.65 15.35
N LEU A 146 11.50 19.97 16.12
CA LEU A 146 11.94 18.83 16.90
C LEU A 146 12.51 17.73 15.97
N PRO A 147 13.47 16.93 16.46
CA PRO A 147 13.99 15.77 15.74
C PRO A 147 12.95 14.63 15.78
N TRP A 148 11.83 14.83 15.09
CA TRP A 148 10.71 13.89 15.07
C TRP A 148 11.16 12.50 14.61
N SER A 149 10.86 11.51 15.46
CA SER A 149 11.11 10.10 15.22
C SER A 149 10.06 9.29 15.97
N ILE A 150 9.80 8.07 15.50
CA ILE A 150 8.86 7.16 16.18
C ILE A 150 9.33 6.90 17.63
N GLU A 151 10.64 6.79 17.85
CA GLU A 151 11.25 6.61 19.17
C GLU A 151 10.96 7.79 20.13
N LEU A 152 11.09 9.03 19.63
CA LEU A 152 10.76 10.23 20.41
C LEU A 152 9.27 10.27 20.77
N ILE A 153 8.42 9.95 19.81
CA ILE A 153 6.96 9.97 19.99
C ILE A 153 6.53 8.90 20.99
N GLU A 154 7.08 7.69 20.89
CA GLU A 154 6.83 6.58 21.82
C GLU A 154 7.29 6.93 23.23
N LYS A 155 8.49 7.50 23.40
CA LYS A 155 9.06 7.82 24.71
C LYS A 155 8.15 8.78 25.49
N PHE A 156 7.59 9.79 24.83
CA PHE A 156 6.76 10.81 25.47
C PHE A 156 5.27 10.74 25.10
N LYS A 157 4.77 9.56 24.71
CA LYS A 157 3.39 9.34 24.21
C LYS A 157 2.25 9.78 25.11
N HIS A 158 2.53 10.00 26.40
CA HIS A 158 1.56 10.46 27.40
C HIS A 158 1.54 11.97 27.57
N TYR A 159 2.56 12.66 27.07
CA TYR A 159 2.70 14.11 27.16
C TYR A 159 2.23 14.82 25.90
N TRP A 160 2.40 14.20 24.73
CA TRP A 160 2.03 14.82 23.45
C TRP A 160 0.55 15.16 23.34
N ASP A 161 0.27 16.32 22.75
CA ASP A 161 -1.04 16.67 22.23
C ASP A 161 -1.22 15.99 20.86
N TRP A 162 -2.00 14.92 20.86
CA TRP A 162 -2.22 14.11 19.66
C TRP A 162 -3.04 14.83 18.58
N SER A 163 -3.81 15.87 18.92
CA SER A 163 -4.52 16.68 17.93
C SER A 163 -3.55 17.56 17.15
N ALA A 164 -2.58 18.17 17.86
CA ALA A 164 -1.50 18.92 17.24
C ALA A 164 -0.61 18.00 16.38
N LEU A 165 -0.24 16.82 16.89
CA LEU A 165 0.54 15.85 16.12
C LEU A 165 -0.19 15.38 14.85
N SER A 166 -1.50 15.13 14.91
CA SER A 166 -2.29 14.73 13.74
C SER A 166 -2.27 15.76 12.60
N SER A 167 -2.04 17.04 12.91
CA SER A 167 -1.96 18.11 11.91
C SER A 167 -0.54 18.36 11.38
N GLN A 168 0.47 17.66 11.90
CA GLN A 168 1.86 17.90 11.54
C GLN A 168 2.21 17.38 10.15
N SER A 169 2.92 18.19 9.38
CA SER A 169 3.44 17.79 8.06
C SER A 169 4.80 17.10 8.12
N VAL A 170 5.54 17.27 9.22
CA VAL A 170 6.95 16.86 9.34
C VAL A 170 7.15 15.51 10.05
N LEU A 171 6.08 14.87 10.52
CA LEU A 171 6.18 13.55 11.15
C LEU A 171 6.57 12.48 10.12
N PRO A 172 7.24 11.40 10.54
CA PRO A 172 7.62 10.30 9.67
C PRO A 172 6.40 9.41 9.35
N TRP A 173 5.42 9.95 8.63
CA TRP A 173 4.18 9.27 8.33
C TRP A 173 4.40 7.98 7.54
N SER A 174 3.85 6.87 8.06
CA SER A 174 3.74 5.58 7.39
C SER A 174 2.46 4.89 7.85
N VAL A 175 2.01 3.85 7.12
CA VAL A 175 0.82 3.08 7.53
C VAL A 175 1.08 2.39 8.88
N GLU A 176 2.28 1.84 9.07
CA GLU A 176 2.68 1.17 10.32
C GLU A 176 2.76 2.15 11.48
N PHE A 177 3.23 3.38 11.25
CA PHE A 177 3.27 4.42 12.28
C PHE A 177 1.86 4.86 12.69
N LEU A 178 0.94 4.97 11.74
CA LEU A 178 -0.47 5.27 12.03
C LEU A 178 -1.12 4.14 12.82
N GLU A 179 -0.90 2.88 12.42
CA GLU A 179 -1.42 1.69 13.08
C GLU A 179 -0.91 1.56 14.52
N HIS A 180 0.39 1.78 14.74
CA HIS A 180 1.01 1.68 16.07
C HIS A 180 0.40 2.64 17.11
N PHE A 181 -0.13 3.79 16.67
CA PHE A 181 -0.79 4.79 17.52
C PHE A 181 -2.26 5.03 17.18
N GLU A 182 -2.93 4.08 16.52
CA GLU A 182 -4.28 4.21 15.94
C GLU A 182 -5.30 4.89 16.87
N ASN A 183 -5.36 4.44 18.13
CA ASN A 183 -6.33 4.91 19.13
C ASN A 183 -6.02 6.30 19.71
N LYS A 184 -4.86 6.88 19.40
CA LYS A 184 -4.43 8.18 19.91
C LYS A 184 -4.63 9.30 18.91
N TRP A 185 -4.64 8.99 17.62
CA TRP A 185 -4.78 9.99 16.58
C TRP A 185 -6.15 10.65 16.58
N HIS A 186 -6.16 11.94 16.23
CA HIS A 186 -7.39 12.64 15.94
C HIS A 186 -7.71 12.54 14.44
N TRP A 187 -8.53 11.56 14.08
CA TRP A 187 -8.82 11.22 12.68
C TRP A 187 -9.37 12.37 11.83
N SER A 188 -10.22 13.24 12.38
CA SER A 188 -10.72 14.43 11.67
C SER A 188 -9.62 15.45 11.31
N MET A 189 -8.50 15.45 12.04
CA MET A 189 -7.32 16.26 11.70
C MET A 189 -6.45 15.55 10.66
N LEU A 190 -6.32 14.23 10.77
CA LEU A 190 -5.61 13.40 9.78
C LEU A 190 -6.24 13.49 8.38
N GLU A 191 -7.57 13.51 8.30
CA GLU A 191 -8.32 13.66 7.03
C GLU A 191 -7.96 14.93 6.25
N GLN A 192 -7.54 15.99 6.96
CA GLN A 192 -7.13 17.26 6.37
C GLN A 192 -5.61 17.33 6.11
N ASN A 193 -4.86 16.35 6.62
CA ASN A 193 -3.40 16.35 6.54
C ASN A 193 -2.92 15.79 5.20
N GLN A 194 -2.49 16.69 4.31
CA GLN A 194 -1.98 16.33 2.99
C GLN A 194 -0.62 15.63 3.02
N SER A 195 0.08 15.60 4.17
CA SER A 195 1.40 14.96 4.31
C SER A 195 1.32 13.47 4.66
N LEU A 196 0.12 12.92 4.85
CA LEU A 196 -0.04 11.47 5.00
C LEU A 196 0.34 10.72 3.72
N PRO A 197 0.77 9.44 3.82
CA PRO A 197 1.06 8.58 2.68
C PRO A 197 -0.25 8.08 2.04
N TRP A 198 -1.05 9.02 1.52
CA TRP A 198 -2.35 8.76 0.91
C TRP A 198 -2.24 7.68 -0.18
N SER A 199 -2.97 6.59 0.00
CA SER A 199 -3.01 5.45 -0.90
C SER A 199 -4.30 4.65 -0.69
N ILE A 200 -4.65 3.79 -1.65
CA ILE A 200 -5.80 2.87 -1.49
C ILE A 200 -5.59 1.95 -0.28
N GLU A 201 -4.36 1.50 -0.03
CA GLU A 201 -4.00 0.69 1.13
C GLU A 201 -4.30 1.43 2.44
N LEU A 202 -3.89 2.70 2.56
CA LEU A 202 -4.18 3.53 3.74
C LEU A 202 -5.69 3.69 3.96
N LEU A 203 -6.44 3.94 2.89
CA LEU A 203 -7.90 4.08 2.96
C LEU A 203 -8.58 2.80 3.43
N GLU A 204 -8.14 1.64 2.94
CA GLU A 204 -8.69 0.33 3.32
C GLU A 204 -8.33 -0.08 4.75
N CYS A 205 -7.05 0.12 5.15
CA CYS A 205 -6.57 -0.21 6.50
C CYS A 205 -7.40 0.49 7.59
N PHE A 206 -7.77 1.76 7.38
CA PHE A 206 -8.46 2.58 8.38
C PHE A 206 -9.89 2.98 7.97
N LYS A 207 -10.56 2.19 7.11
CA LYS A 207 -11.88 2.50 6.54
C LYS A 207 -13.00 2.85 7.52
N SER A 208 -12.92 2.38 8.77
CA SER A 208 -13.89 2.67 9.83
C SER A 208 -13.65 4.01 10.53
N HIS A 209 -12.47 4.59 10.38
CA HIS A 209 -12.09 5.85 11.01
C HIS A 209 -12.33 7.05 10.11
N TRP A 210 -12.32 6.85 8.79
CA TRP A 210 -12.51 7.92 7.82
C TRP A 210 -13.97 8.38 7.71
N ASP A 211 -14.18 9.68 7.72
CA ASP A 211 -15.36 10.32 7.17
C ASP A 211 -15.25 10.37 5.63
N TRP A 212 -15.95 9.45 4.97
CA TRP A 212 -15.94 9.34 3.51
C TRP A 212 -16.49 10.58 2.80
N ASP A 213 -17.39 11.34 3.44
CA ASP A 213 -17.91 12.58 2.87
C ASP A 213 -16.82 13.68 2.92
N ALA A 214 -16.04 13.74 4.01
CA ALA A 214 -14.91 14.66 4.14
C ALA A 214 -13.77 14.33 3.16
N LEU A 215 -13.53 13.05 2.90
CA LEU A 215 -12.53 12.58 1.92
C LEU A 215 -12.97 12.76 0.46
N SER A 216 -14.25 13.03 0.20
CA SER A 216 -14.76 13.36 -1.14
C SER A 216 -14.36 14.79 -1.57
N ASN A 217 -13.06 15.02 -1.69
CA ASN A 217 -12.48 16.31 -2.05
C ASN A 217 -11.51 16.20 -3.23
N ARG A 218 -11.14 17.35 -3.79
CA ARG A 218 -10.30 17.42 -5.00
C ARG A 218 -8.90 16.84 -4.78
N PHE A 219 -8.33 17.00 -3.60
CA PHE A 219 -6.97 16.53 -3.31
C PHE A 219 -6.91 15.01 -3.33
N ILE A 220 -7.79 14.33 -2.58
CA ILE A 220 -7.87 12.87 -2.56
C ILE A 220 -8.15 12.31 -3.95
N TYR A 221 -9.04 12.94 -4.73
CA TYR A 221 -9.27 12.56 -6.11
C TYR A 221 -7.98 12.64 -6.94
N GLN A 222 -7.23 13.75 -6.87
CA GLN A 222 -6.04 13.95 -7.69
C GLN A 222 -4.89 13.03 -7.32
N GLU A 223 -4.66 12.81 -6.02
CA GLU A 223 -3.54 12.02 -5.53
C GLU A 223 -3.78 10.51 -5.63
N ILE A 224 -4.99 10.04 -5.32
CA ILE A 224 -5.26 8.60 -5.22
C ILE A 224 -5.99 8.09 -6.45
N PHE A 225 -7.11 8.73 -6.82
CA PHE A 225 -8.07 8.13 -7.76
C PHE A 225 -7.79 8.49 -9.22
N GLN A 226 -7.41 9.73 -9.53
CA GLN A 226 -7.17 10.19 -10.89
C GLN A 226 -6.12 9.35 -11.63
N PRO A 227 -5.00 8.91 -11.02
CA PRO A 227 -4.02 8.04 -11.69
C PRO A 227 -4.54 6.63 -11.99
N CYS A 228 -5.54 6.16 -11.23
CA CYS A 228 -6.07 4.79 -11.33
C CYS A 228 -7.50 4.73 -11.85
N LEU A 229 -8.07 5.84 -12.35
CA LEU A 229 -9.39 5.87 -12.97
C LEU A 229 -9.24 6.09 -14.47
N ASP A 230 -9.78 5.16 -15.25
CA ASP A 230 -10.02 5.32 -16.67
C ASP A 230 -11.51 5.14 -16.97
N THR A 231 -11.90 5.43 -18.21
CA THR A 231 -13.30 5.33 -18.64
C THR A 231 -13.88 3.94 -18.37
N TYR A 232 -13.09 2.88 -18.56
CA TYR A 232 -13.53 1.50 -18.34
C TYR A 232 -13.81 1.22 -16.86
N MET A 233 -12.92 1.64 -15.95
CA MET A 233 -13.14 1.48 -14.51
C MET A 233 -14.32 2.31 -14.01
N VAL A 234 -14.49 3.53 -14.52
CA VAL A 234 -15.67 4.36 -14.19
C VAL A 234 -16.95 3.68 -14.67
N GLU A 235 -16.96 3.13 -15.89
CA GLU A 235 -18.10 2.37 -16.41
C GLU A 235 -18.41 1.16 -15.52
N GLN A 236 -17.41 0.37 -15.12
CA GLN A 236 -17.60 -0.75 -14.21
C GLN A 236 -18.18 -0.32 -12.85
N ILE A 237 -17.68 0.76 -12.25
CA ILE A 237 -18.18 1.30 -10.99
C ILE A 237 -19.64 1.77 -11.14
N LEU A 238 -19.95 2.47 -12.23
CA LEU A 238 -21.29 2.99 -12.48
C LEU A 238 -22.27 1.88 -12.83
N GLU A 239 -21.85 0.87 -13.59
CA GLU A 239 -22.64 -0.30 -13.92
C GLU A 239 -23.14 -0.97 -12.64
N GLN A 240 -22.29 -1.15 -11.61
CA GLN A 240 -22.66 -1.70 -10.30
C GLN A 240 -23.78 -0.93 -9.56
N THR A 241 -24.06 0.32 -9.94
CA THR A 241 -25.06 1.16 -9.26
C THR A 241 -26.42 1.25 -9.99
N GLY A 242 -26.54 0.65 -11.18
CA GLY A 242 -27.73 0.72 -12.04
C GLY A 242 -28.34 -0.63 -12.44
N VAL A 243 -29.29 -0.60 -13.38
CA VAL A 243 -29.97 -1.80 -13.91
C VAL A 243 -28.97 -2.81 -14.50
N GLY A 244 -27.88 -2.33 -15.12
CA GLY A 244 -26.78 -3.19 -15.60
C GLY A 244 -26.10 -3.98 -14.49
N GLY A 245 -25.76 -3.31 -13.37
CA GLY A 245 -25.14 -3.94 -12.22
C GLY A 245 -26.01 -4.96 -11.51
N TRP A 246 -27.34 -4.73 -11.50
CA TRP A 246 -28.27 -5.78 -11.05
C TRP A 246 -28.14 -7.03 -11.93
N TYR A 247 -28.08 -6.89 -13.26
CA TYR A 247 -27.90 -8.04 -14.14
C TYR A 247 -26.56 -8.74 -13.91
N SER A 248 -25.44 -8.01 -13.90
CA SER A 248 -24.12 -8.61 -13.64
C SER A 248 -24.09 -9.35 -12.31
N GLN A 249 -24.54 -8.72 -11.23
CA GLN A 249 -24.61 -9.35 -9.91
C GLN A 249 -25.49 -10.61 -9.94
N LYS A 250 -26.64 -10.54 -10.60
CA LYS A 250 -27.55 -11.68 -10.73
C LYS A 250 -26.95 -12.81 -11.55
N LEU A 251 -26.19 -12.52 -12.60
CA LEU A 251 -25.52 -13.52 -13.43
C LEU A 251 -24.44 -14.26 -12.62
N TYR A 252 -23.57 -13.56 -11.89
CA TYR A 252 -22.60 -14.20 -11.01
C TYR A 252 -23.26 -15.03 -9.91
N GLU A 253 -24.34 -14.53 -9.29
CA GLU A 253 -25.08 -15.28 -8.28
C GLU A 253 -25.62 -16.62 -8.84
N LEU A 254 -26.25 -16.57 -10.02
CA LEU A 254 -26.82 -17.76 -10.68
C LEU A 254 -25.74 -18.73 -11.18
N ASP A 255 -24.59 -18.21 -11.60
CA ASP A 255 -23.44 -19.00 -11.99
C ASP A 255 -22.87 -19.81 -10.83
N GLN A 256 -22.76 -19.22 -9.63
CA GLN A 256 -22.34 -19.91 -8.41
C GLN A 256 -23.37 -20.95 -7.94
N GLN A 257 -24.65 -20.70 -8.19
CA GLN A 257 -25.73 -21.65 -7.89
C GLN A 257 -25.84 -22.77 -8.94
N GLU A 258 -25.05 -22.70 -10.02
CA GLU A 258 -25.13 -23.59 -11.18
C GLU A 258 -26.55 -23.69 -11.80
N ASP A 259 -27.36 -22.63 -11.67
CA ASP A 259 -28.71 -22.56 -12.24
C ASP A 259 -28.63 -22.12 -13.71
N TRP A 260 -28.15 -23.03 -14.57
CA TRP A 260 -27.87 -22.75 -15.98
C TRP A 260 -29.11 -22.29 -16.77
N ASN A 261 -30.30 -22.75 -16.39
CA ASN A 261 -31.54 -22.37 -17.07
C ASN A 261 -31.89 -20.90 -16.77
N LYS A 262 -31.90 -20.50 -15.50
CA LYS A 262 -32.14 -19.09 -15.14
C LYS A 262 -31.01 -18.20 -15.61
N LEU A 263 -29.77 -18.66 -15.54
CA LEU A 263 -28.61 -17.91 -16.03
C LEU A 263 -28.81 -17.53 -17.50
N LYS A 264 -29.20 -18.49 -18.34
CA LYS A 264 -29.52 -18.24 -19.75
C LYS A 264 -30.67 -17.25 -19.95
N GLU A 265 -31.74 -17.35 -19.15
CA GLU A 265 -32.89 -16.46 -19.23
C GLU A 265 -32.51 -15.01 -18.90
N ILE A 266 -31.82 -14.80 -17.78
CA ILE A 266 -31.35 -13.47 -17.35
C ILE A 266 -30.34 -12.91 -18.35
N SER A 267 -29.43 -13.72 -18.88
CA SER A 267 -28.52 -13.26 -19.94
C SER A 267 -29.27 -12.79 -21.20
N ASN A 268 -30.37 -13.45 -21.60
CA ASN A 268 -31.19 -12.99 -22.73
C ASN A 268 -31.84 -11.63 -22.44
N GLN A 269 -32.36 -11.44 -21.23
CA GLN A 269 -32.96 -10.16 -20.82
C GLN A 269 -31.90 -9.06 -20.82
N TYR A 270 -30.70 -9.36 -20.29
CA TYR A 270 -29.60 -8.41 -20.27
C TYR A 270 -29.18 -8.01 -21.69
N ILE A 271 -28.96 -8.97 -22.60
CA ILE A 271 -28.63 -8.71 -24.01
C ILE A 271 -29.73 -7.88 -24.70
N SER A 272 -31.01 -8.15 -24.41
CA SER A 272 -32.12 -7.41 -25.02
C SER A 272 -32.15 -5.93 -24.60
N GLN A 273 -31.65 -5.60 -23.41
CA GLN A 273 -31.63 -4.22 -22.90
C GLN A 273 -30.30 -3.53 -23.19
N PHE A 274 -29.19 -4.28 -23.17
CA PHE A 274 -27.83 -3.80 -23.30
C PHE A 274 -27.07 -4.71 -24.30
N PRO A 275 -27.31 -4.56 -25.62
CA PRO A 275 -26.77 -5.47 -26.64
C PRO A 275 -25.26 -5.36 -26.84
N GLU A 276 -24.60 -4.36 -26.26
CA GLU A 276 -23.15 -4.14 -26.32
C GLU A 276 -22.41 -4.67 -25.07
N ASN A 277 -23.12 -5.31 -24.14
CA ASN A 277 -22.50 -5.86 -22.94
C ASN A 277 -21.90 -7.26 -23.19
N ALA A 278 -20.57 -7.39 -23.08
CA ALA A 278 -19.85 -8.64 -23.35
C ALA A 278 -20.18 -9.75 -22.35
N GLU A 279 -20.34 -9.40 -21.07
CA GLU A 279 -20.62 -10.31 -19.96
C GLU A 279 -21.92 -11.09 -20.17
N ALA A 280 -22.96 -10.42 -20.66
CA ALA A 280 -24.25 -11.04 -20.94
C ALA A 280 -24.16 -12.16 -21.99
N TYR A 281 -23.40 -11.95 -23.08
CA TYR A 281 -23.14 -13.00 -24.08
C TYR A 281 -22.30 -14.13 -23.50
N PHE A 282 -21.26 -13.81 -22.71
CA PHE A 282 -20.43 -14.82 -22.07
C PHE A 282 -21.26 -15.76 -21.17
N PHE A 283 -22.08 -15.24 -20.27
CA PHE A 283 -22.90 -16.06 -19.38
C PHE A 283 -23.98 -16.86 -20.13
N ARG A 284 -24.50 -16.32 -21.24
CA ARG A 284 -25.39 -17.09 -22.12
C ARG A 284 -24.66 -18.25 -22.79
N GLY A 285 -23.44 -18.02 -23.28
CA GLY A 285 -22.59 -19.07 -23.84
C GLY A 285 -22.21 -20.13 -22.79
N LYS A 286 -21.81 -19.70 -21.59
CA LYS A 286 -21.44 -20.57 -20.47
C LYS A 286 -22.60 -21.46 -20.01
N SER A 287 -23.80 -20.89 -19.83
CA SER A 287 -25.00 -21.67 -19.46
C SER A 287 -25.35 -22.73 -20.51
N GLN A 288 -25.25 -22.39 -21.80
CA GLN A 288 -25.46 -23.33 -22.90
C GLN A 288 -24.40 -24.44 -22.93
N PHE A 289 -23.13 -24.09 -22.74
CA PHE A 289 -22.02 -25.04 -22.65
C PHE A 289 -22.25 -26.05 -21.53
N LYS A 290 -22.65 -25.58 -20.34
CA LYS A 290 -22.92 -26.43 -19.17
C LYS A 290 -24.19 -27.27 -19.30
N SER A 291 -25.17 -26.83 -20.08
CA SER A 291 -26.41 -27.56 -20.33
C SER A 291 -26.31 -28.62 -21.44
N ASN A 292 -25.08 -29.00 -21.86
CA ASN A 292 -24.78 -29.94 -22.96
C ASN A 292 -25.33 -29.50 -24.34
N GLY A 293 -25.57 -28.21 -24.54
CA GLY A 293 -25.97 -27.65 -25.83
C GLY A 293 -24.82 -26.83 -26.42
N PHE A 294 -23.90 -27.43 -27.19
CA PHE A 294 -22.85 -26.68 -27.89
C PHE A 294 -23.38 -25.72 -28.97
N LYS A 295 -24.68 -25.80 -29.30
CA LYS A 295 -25.33 -24.95 -30.29
C LYS A 295 -25.46 -23.52 -29.77
N GLY A 296 -24.80 -22.58 -30.45
CA GLY A 296 -24.86 -21.14 -30.13
C GLY A 296 -23.71 -20.66 -29.24
N VAL A 297 -23.04 -21.58 -28.50
CA VAL A 297 -21.94 -21.23 -27.58
C VAL A 297 -20.82 -20.50 -28.31
N MET A 298 -20.35 -21.03 -29.43
CA MET A 298 -19.26 -20.41 -30.20
C MET A 298 -19.63 -18.99 -30.66
N ASN A 299 -20.89 -18.76 -31.05
CA ASN A 299 -21.37 -17.45 -31.48
C ASN A 299 -21.39 -16.45 -30.31
N ASP A 300 -21.90 -16.88 -29.16
CA ASP A 300 -21.97 -16.04 -27.96
C ASP A 300 -20.56 -15.70 -27.42
N LEU A 301 -19.65 -16.67 -27.41
CA LEU A 301 -18.27 -16.45 -27.01
C LEU A 301 -17.53 -15.54 -28.00
N ASN A 302 -17.75 -15.70 -29.30
CA ASN A 302 -17.19 -14.78 -30.31
C ASN A 302 -17.71 -13.37 -30.10
N GLN A 303 -19.01 -13.19 -29.88
CA GLN A 303 -19.60 -11.87 -29.64
C GLN A 303 -19.03 -11.21 -28.38
N ALA A 304 -18.89 -11.98 -27.29
CA ALA A 304 -18.28 -11.47 -26.05
C ALA A 304 -16.83 -10.99 -26.28
N ILE A 305 -16.05 -11.73 -27.07
CA ILE A 305 -14.66 -11.39 -27.39
C ILE A 305 -14.57 -10.22 -28.39
N GLU A 306 -15.53 -10.09 -29.31
CA GLU A 306 -15.61 -8.94 -30.22
C GLU A 306 -15.91 -7.64 -29.45
N LEU A 307 -16.82 -7.70 -28.47
CA LEU A 307 -17.15 -6.57 -27.60
C LEU A 307 -16.02 -6.25 -26.61
N GLN A 308 -15.34 -7.28 -26.09
CA GLN A 308 -14.24 -7.13 -25.14
C GLN A 308 -13.09 -8.09 -25.50
N ALA A 309 -12.12 -7.58 -26.26
CA ALA A 309 -11.02 -8.37 -26.84
C ALA A 309 -10.17 -9.16 -25.81
N ASN A 310 -10.07 -8.66 -24.58
CA ASN A 310 -9.27 -9.25 -23.49
C ASN A 310 -10.13 -9.97 -22.44
N PHE A 311 -11.36 -10.36 -22.78
CA PHE A 311 -12.24 -11.10 -21.85
C PHE A 311 -11.75 -12.55 -21.68
N TRP A 312 -10.92 -12.77 -20.66
CA TRP A 312 -10.16 -14.00 -20.48
C TRP A 312 -11.04 -15.22 -20.18
N GLU A 313 -12.18 -15.05 -19.51
CA GLU A 313 -13.16 -16.10 -19.28
C GLU A 313 -13.78 -16.56 -20.60
N ALA A 314 -14.18 -15.63 -21.46
CA ALA A 314 -14.76 -15.95 -22.76
C ALA A 314 -13.73 -16.65 -23.66
N LEU A 315 -12.48 -16.17 -23.68
CA LEU A 315 -11.36 -16.84 -24.35
C LEU A 315 -11.13 -18.25 -23.80
N TYR A 316 -11.19 -18.43 -22.48
CA TYR A 316 -10.97 -19.73 -21.84
C TYR A 316 -12.03 -20.73 -22.27
N TYR A 317 -13.31 -20.34 -22.18
CA TYR A 317 -14.43 -21.21 -22.58
C TYR A 317 -14.44 -21.49 -24.08
N ARG A 318 -13.99 -20.53 -24.92
CA ARG A 318 -13.88 -20.77 -26.36
C ARG A 318 -12.73 -21.72 -26.68
N GLY A 319 -11.61 -21.59 -25.99
CA GLY A 319 -10.49 -22.51 -26.06
C GLY A 319 -10.91 -23.93 -25.65
N VAL A 320 -11.58 -24.08 -24.51
CA VAL A 320 -12.11 -25.39 -24.05
C VAL A 320 -13.08 -25.98 -25.08
N LEU A 321 -14.05 -25.21 -25.58
CA LEU A 321 -14.96 -25.67 -26.62
C LEU A 321 -14.22 -26.11 -27.89
N SER A 322 -13.16 -25.39 -28.26
CA SER A 322 -12.32 -25.72 -29.41
C SER A 322 -11.55 -27.02 -29.19
N VAL A 323 -11.07 -27.30 -27.97
CA VAL A 323 -10.47 -28.60 -27.60
C VAL A 323 -11.48 -29.74 -27.75
N GLU A 324 -12.71 -29.57 -27.25
CA GLU A 324 -13.79 -30.55 -27.38
C GLU A 324 -14.15 -30.81 -28.85
N MET A 325 -14.06 -29.78 -29.70
CA MET A 325 -14.25 -29.87 -31.15
C MET A 325 -13.00 -30.31 -31.93
N MET A 326 -11.89 -30.63 -31.24
CA MET A 326 -10.59 -31.01 -31.82
C MET A 326 -9.91 -29.90 -32.66
N TYR A 327 -10.31 -28.64 -32.51
CA TYR A 327 -9.65 -27.46 -33.07
C TYR A 327 -8.52 -26.98 -32.17
N TYR A 328 -7.50 -27.83 -31.99
CA TYR A 328 -6.44 -27.61 -31.01
C TYR A 328 -5.61 -26.33 -31.26
N GLU A 329 -5.32 -25.99 -32.52
CA GLU A 329 -4.54 -24.79 -32.84
C GLU A 329 -5.29 -23.50 -32.52
N ASP A 330 -6.61 -23.46 -32.73
CA ASP A 330 -7.44 -22.30 -32.37
C ASP A 330 -7.54 -22.18 -30.84
N ALA A 331 -7.66 -23.30 -30.13
CA ALA A 331 -7.62 -23.33 -28.68
C ALA A 331 -6.29 -22.79 -28.12
N LEU A 332 -5.15 -23.20 -28.72
CA LEU A 332 -3.83 -22.69 -28.31
C LEU A 332 -3.73 -21.17 -28.45
N ARG A 333 -4.25 -20.58 -29.53
CA ARG A 333 -4.23 -19.12 -29.71
C ARG A 333 -5.02 -18.39 -28.63
N ASP A 334 -6.16 -18.94 -28.21
CA ASP A 334 -6.95 -18.35 -27.13
C ASP A 334 -6.25 -18.49 -25.77
N PHE A 335 -5.68 -19.65 -25.47
CA PHE A 335 -4.88 -19.83 -24.24
C PHE A 335 -3.62 -18.96 -24.23
N ASP A 336 -2.97 -18.76 -25.37
CA ASP A 336 -1.81 -17.87 -25.51
C ASP A 336 -2.19 -16.42 -25.17
N LYS A 337 -3.36 -15.95 -25.61
CA LYS A 337 -3.87 -14.61 -25.23
C LYS A 337 -4.11 -14.49 -23.73
N ILE A 338 -4.73 -15.49 -23.10
CA ILE A 338 -4.99 -15.49 -21.65
C ILE A 338 -3.67 -15.41 -20.89
N ILE A 339 -2.68 -16.22 -21.28
CA ILE A 339 -1.39 -16.31 -20.58
C ILE A 339 -0.53 -15.08 -20.84
N ALA A 340 -0.68 -14.41 -21.99
CA ALA A 340 -0.02 -13.13 -22.25
C ALA A 340 -0.51 -12.02 -21.29
N VAL A 341 -1.79 -12.01 -20.94
CA VAL A 341 -2.38 -11.02 -20.02
C VAL A 341 -2.21 -11.44 -18.56
N ASN A 342 -2.46 -12.71 -18.24
CA ASN A 342 -2.30 -13.28 -16.91
C ASN A 342 -1.40 -14.52 -16.96
N PRO A 343 -0.06 -14.34 -16.85
CA PRO A 343 0.88 -15.45 -16.86
C PRO A 343 0.71 -16.43 -15.70
N ARG A 344 -0.04 -16.09 -14.65
CA ARG A 344 -0.25 -16.94 -13.47
C ARG A 344 -1.62 -17.65 -13.48
N HIS A 345 -2.35 -17.64 -14.60
CA HIS A 345 -3.66 -18.28 -14.70
C HIS A 345 -3.53 -19.82 -14.78
N SER A 346 -3.43 -20.49 -13.62
CA SER A 346 -3.13 -21.92 -13.53
C SER A 346 -4.04 -22.82 -14.36
N LYS A 347 -5.36 -22.57 -14.36
CA LYS A 347 -6.31 -23.38 -15.14
C LYS A 347 -6.08 -23.29 -16.66
N ALA A 348 -5.68 -22.12 -17.18
CA ALA A 348 -5.39 -21.94 -18.60
C ALA A 348 -4.05 -22.61 -18.95
N LEU A 349 -3.06 -22.52 -18.07
CA LEU A 349 -1.78 -23.23 -18.22
C LEU A 349 -1.97 -24.75 -18.27
N VAL A 350 -2.76 -25.32 -17.35
CA VAL A 350 -3.04 -26.77 -17.32
C VAL A 350 -3.82 -27.21 -18.57
N THR A 351 -4.87 -26.49 -18.96
CA THR A 351 -5.65 -26.83 -20.17
C THR A 351 -4.82 -26.66 -21.45
N ARG A 352 -3.96 -25.63 -21.53
CA ARG A 352 -3.01 -25.46 -22.65
C ARG A 352 -1.99 -26.59 -22.69
N ALA A 353 -1.44 -26.99 -21.54
CA ALA A 353 -0.52 -28.12 -21.45
C ALA A 353 -1.17 -29.42 -21.92
N ASN A 354 -2.41 -29.70 -21.51
CA ASN A 354 -3.16 -30.86 -21.96
C ASN A 354 -3.42 -30.82 -23.49
N THR A 355 -3.73 -29.64 -24.03
CA THR A 355 -3.88 -29.42 -25.47
C THR A 355 -2.56 -29.66 -26.22
N LEU A 356 -1.44 -29.15 -25.69
CA LEU A 356 -0.10 -29.36 -26.22
C LEU A 356 0.31 -30.84 -26.14
N GLN A 357 -0.09 -31.56 -25.09
CA GLN A 357 0.11 -33.02 -24.97
C GLN A 357 -0.61 -33.77 -26.08
N ALA A 358 -1.86 -33.40 -26.42
CA ALA A 358 -2.59 -34.01 -27.54
C ALA A 358 -1.86 -33.80 -28.88
N LEU A 359 -1.24 -32.64 -29.06
CA LEU A 359 -0.37 -32.30 -30.21
C LEU A 359 1.07 -32.84 -30.09
N LYS A 360 1.39 -33.57 -29.02
CA LYS A 360 2.73 -34.12 -28.74
C LYS A 360 3.84 -33.09 -28.51
N HIS A 361 3.48 -31.85 -28.19
CA HIS A 361 4.41 -30.78 -27.81
C HIS A 361 4.80 -30.87 -26.32
N TYR A 362 5.38 -32.00 -25.93
CA TYR A 362 5.60 -32.37 -24.53
C TYR A 362 6.45 -31.36 -23.74
N GLN A 363 7.51 -30.79 -24.33
CA GLN A 363 8.39 -29.86 -23.61
C GLN A 363 7.68 -28.54 -23.24
N ARG A 364 6.89 -27.99 -24.17
CA ARG A 364 6.08 -26.78 -23.90
C ARG A 364 5.00 -27.06 -22.86
N ALA A 365 4.35 -28.23 -22.95
CA ALA A 365 3.37 -28.65 -21.97
C ALA A 365 3.98 -28.76 -20.55
N LEU A 366 5.19 -29.32 -20.42
CA LEU A 366 5.88 -29.41 -19.13
C LEU A 366 6.20 -28.02 -18.54
N GLN A 367 6.63 -27.06 -19.37
CA GLN A 367 6.88 -25.68 -18.93
C GLN A 367 5.61 -25.04 -18.35
N ASP A 368 4.48 -25.21 -19.04
CA ASP A 368 3.18 -24.68 -18.60
C ASP A 368 2.74 -25.31 -17.27
N ILE A 369 2.93 -26.63 -17.11
CA ILE A 369 2.60 -27.30 -15.85
C ILE A 369 3.53 -26.87 -14.71
N GLU A 370 4.83 -26.73 -14.96
CA GLU A 370 5.78 -26.22 -13.96
C GLU A 370 5.38 -24.82 -13.50
N GLN A 371 4.95 -23.96 -14.42
CA GLN A 371 4.44 -22.63 -14.11
C GLN A 371 3.14 -22.68 -13.31
N ALA A 372 2.19 -23.55 -13.67
CA ALA A 372 0.94 -23.73 -12.93
C ALA A 372 1.18 -24.22 -11.49
N LEU A 373 2.07 -25.20 -11.32
CA LEU A 373 2.42 -25.76 -10.01
C LEU A 373 3.27 -24.81 -9.16
N ALA A 374 3.98 -23.86 -9.77
CA ALA A 374 4.64 -22.78 -9.04
C ALA A 374 3.63 -21.79 -8.42
N VAL A 375 2.46 -21.62 -9.05
CA VAL A 375 1.35 -20.79 -8.53
C VAL A 375 0.56 -21.55 -7.47
N ASP A 376 0.16 -22.79 -7.76
CA ASP A 376 -0.61 -23.62 -6.85
C ASP A 376 -0.15 -25.08 -6.90
N LYS A 377 0.45 -25.54 -5.80
CA LYS A 377 0.99 -26.91 -5.65
C LYS A 377 -0.08 -27.94 -5.32
N THR A 378 -1.35 -27.55 -5.20
CA THR A 378 -2.46 -28.45 -4.88
C THR A 378 -3.25 -28.89 -6.10
N LEU A 379 -2.85 -28.44 -7.30
CA LEU A 379 -3.54 -28.75 -8.56
C LEU A 379 -3.36 -30.21 -8.98
N THR A 380 -4.28 -31.08 -8.57
CA THR A 380 -4.28 -32.50 -8.94
C THR A 380 -4.20 -32.71 -10.46
N GLU A 381 -4.98 -31.94 -11.23
CA GLU A 381 -5.01 -32.05 -12.70
C GLU A 381 -3.64 -31.75 -13.34
N ALA A 382 -2.87 -30.82 -12.75
CA ALA A 382 -1.55 -30.49 -13.25
C ALA A 382 -0.58 -31.66 -13.07
N TYR A 383 -0.58 -32.31 -11.90
CA TYR A 383 0.20 -33.52 -11.65
C TYR A 383 -0.21 -34.68 -12.57
N LEU A 384 -1.51 -34.86 -12.81
CA LEU A 384 -2.02 -35.88 -13.73
C LEU A 384 -1.50 -35.68 -15.15
N VAL A 385 -1.62 -34.47 -15.70
CA VAL A 385 -1.11 -34.13 -17.04
C VAL A 385 0.40 -34.33 -17.11
N ARG A 386 1.14 -33.90 -16.09
CA ARG A 386 2.60 -34.08 -16.05
C ARG A 386 3.03 -35.54 -15.98
N ALA A 387 2.35 -36.34 -15.16
CA ALA A 387 2.60 -37.78 -15.05
C ALA A 387 2.37 -38.49 -16.38
N GLN A 388 1.29 -38.16 -17.08
CA GLN A 388 1.00 -38.69 -18.42
C GLN A 388 2.09 -38.30 -19.42
N ILE A 389 2.54 -37.05 -19.41
CA ILE A 389 3.63 -36.59 -20.27
C ILE A 389 4.93 -37.33 -19.95
N TYR A 390 5.31 -37.46 -18.67
CA TYR A 390 6.49 -38.21 -18.25
C TYR A 390 6.41 -39.69 -18.64
N GLN A 391 5.23 -40.31 -18.55
CA GLN A 391 5.01 -41.67 -19.04
C GLN A 391 5.26 -41.78 -20.55
N LYS A 392 4.73 -40.85 -21.36
CA LYS A 392 4.99 -40.81 -22.83
C LYS A 392 6.48 -40.62 -23.14
N LEU A 393 7.19 -39.85 -22.31
CA LEU A 393 8.64 -39.64 -22.41
C LEU A 393 9.47 -40.77 -21.77
N LYS A 394 8.85 -41.83 -21.25
CA LYS A 394 9.50 -42.94 -20.53
C LYS A 394 10.32 -42.52 -19.30
N LYS A 395 9.96 -41.40 -18.69
CA LYS A 395 10.53 -40.93 -17.41
C LYS A 395 9.71 -41.51 -16.25
N PHE A 396 9.76 -42.83 -16.11
CA PHE A 396 8.80 -43.56 -15.27
C PHE A 396 8.87 -43.21 -13.78
N ASP A 397 10.06 -43.00 -13.22
CA ASP A 397 10.21 -42.61 -11.80
C ASP A 397 9.49 -41.28 -11.49
N LEU A 398 9.61 -40.31 -12.39
CA LEU A 398 8.93 -39.00 -12.26
C LEU A 398 7.41 -39.14 -12.46
N ALA A 399 6.97 -39.97 -13.40
CA ALA A 399 5.54 -40.25 -13.58
C ALA A 399 4.93 -40.91 -12.34
N ILE A 400 5.64 -41.87 -11.73
CA ILE A 400 5.20 -42.53 -10.49
C ILE A 400 5.12 -41.54 -9.33
N ALA A 401 6.11 -40.64 -9.20
CA ALA A 401 6.10 -39.62 -8.16
C ALA A 401 4.86 -38.70 -8.28
N ASP A 402 4.57 -38.23 -9.50
CA ASP A 402 3.40 -37.38 -9.74
C ASP A 402 2.07 -38.13 -9.58
N TYR A 403 1.96 -39.38 -10.05
CA TYR A 403 0.76 -40.19 -9.78
C TYR A 403 0.58 -40.49 -8.29
N THR A 404 1.66 -40.64 -7.54
CA THR A 404 1.61 -40.82 -6.08
C THR A 404 1.10 -39.56 -5.40
N GLN A 405 1.58 -38.39 -5.82
CA GLN A 405 1.07 -37.11 -5.32
C GLN A 405 -0.44 -36.94 -5.56
N VAL A 406 -0.93 -37.35 -6.74
CA VAL A 406 -2.37 -37.36 -7.06
C VAL A 406 -3.13 -38.33 -6.14
N ILE A 407 -2.61 -39.54 -5.94
CA ILE A 407 -3.22 -40.55 -5.05
C ILE A 407 -3.28 -40.06 -3.60
N ASP A 408 -2.23 -39.39 -3.12
CA ASP A 408 -2.17 -38.84 -1.76
C ASP A 408 -3.24 -37.76 -1.55
N GLN A 409 -3.60 -37.03 -2.60
CA GLN A 409 -4.67 -36.01 -2.60
C GLN A 409 -6.06 -36.65 -2.78
N GLU A 410 -6.20 -37.61 -3.69
CA GLU A 410 -7.47 -38.22 -4.12
C GLU A 410 -7.45 -39.75 -3.95
N ASN A 411 -7.30 -40.21 -2.72
CA ASN A 411 -7.08 -41.64 -2.43
C ASN A 411 -8.30 -42.56 -2.65
N THR A 412 -9.48 -41.98 -2.93
CA THR A 412 -10.71 -42.73 -3.18
C THR A 412 -10.96 -43.01 -4.66
N GLU A 413 -10.20 -42.41 -5.57
CA GLU A 413 -10.39 -42.55 -7.02
C GLU A 413 -9.52 -43.69 -7.57
N GLY A 414 -10.15 -44.81 -7.93
CA GLY A 414 -9.44 -46.00 -8.43
C GLY A 414 -8.71 -45.77 -9.75
N ALA A 415 -9.11 -44.76 -10.54
CA ALA A 415 -8.45 -44.43 -11.80
C ALA A 415 -6.97 -44.04 -11.62
N HIS A 416 -6.60 -43.37 -10.52
CA HIS A 416 -5.22 -42.89 -10.30
C HIS A 416 -4.26 -44.04 -10.02
N TYR A 417 -4.68 -44.99 -9.15
CA TYR A 417 -3.97 -46.24 -8.92
C TYR A 417 -3.83 -47.06 -10.20
N TYR A 418 -4.89 -47.12 -11.01
CA TYR A 418 -4.83 -47.79 -12.30
C TYR A 418 -3.76 -47.21 -13.22
N GLN A 419 -3.69 -45.87 -13.34
CA GLN A 419 -2.68 -45.21 -14.17
C GLN A 419 -1.25 -45.48 -13.66
N ARG A 420 -1.01 -45.41 -12.34
CA ARG A 420 0.30 -45.73 -11.77
C ARG A 420 0.68 -47.20 -11.98
N GLY A 421 -0.27 -48.11 -11.83
CA GLY A 421 -0.10 -49.54 -12.15
C GLY A 421 0.29 -49.79 -13.61
N LEU A 422 -0.26 -49.02 -14.56
CA LEU A 422 0.18 -49.07 -15.96
C LEU A 422 1.63 -48.60 -16.15
N VAL A 423 2.10 -47.64 -15.36
CA VAL A 423 3.51 -47.22 -15.37
C VAL A 423 4.40 -48.32 -14.81
N TYR A 424 4.05 -48.94 -13.68
CA TYR A 424 4.80 -50.08 -13.13
C TYR A 424 4.89 -51.25 -14.11
N GLN A 425 3.78 -51.56 -14.81
CA GLN A 425 3.78 -52.57 -15.86
C GLN A 425 4.78 -52.23 -16.99
N GLN A 426 4.87 -50.97 -17.41
CA GLN A 426 5.83 -50.53 -18.44
C GLN A 426 7.29 -50.60 -17.97
N MET A 427 7.52 -50.66 -16.66
CA MET A 427 8.84 -50.90 -16.04
C MET A 427 9.11 -52.40 -15.78
N ASP A 428 8.22 -53.30 -16.19
CA ASP A 428 8.23 -54.72 -15.84
C ASP A 428 8.14 -55.02 -14.33
N ASP A 429 7.74 -54.04 -13.50
CA ASP A 429 7.46 -54.21 -12.07
C ASP A 429 6.01 -54.69 -11.87
N LEU A 430 5.80 -55.98 -12.18
CA LEU A 430 4.48 -56.60 -12.08
C LEU A 430 3.97 -56.71 -10.64
N GLU A 431 4.86 -56.75 -9.64
CA GLU A 431 4.46 -56.86 -8.24
C GLU A 431 3.70 -55.61 -7.81
N ARG A 432 4.31 -54.42 -8.00
CA ARG A 432 3.66 -53.14 -7.67
C ARG A 432 2.48 -52.82 -8.58
N ALA A 433 2.56 -53.19 -9.87
CA ALA A 433 1.42 -53.05 -10.77
C ALA A 433 0.18 -53.83 -10.27
N CYS A 434 0.39 -55.06 -9.78
CA CYS A 434 -0.68 -55.89 -9.25
C CYS A 434 -1.28 -55.35 -7.95
N GLU A 435 -0.47 -54.76 -7.07
CA GLU A 435 -0.94 -54.07 -5.87
C GLU A 435 -1.84 -52.87 -6.22
N ASP A 436 -1.39 -52.01 -7.12
CA ASP A 436 -2.15 -50.84 -7.56
C ASP A 436 -3.46 -51.23 -8.29
N TRP A 437 -3.44 -52.24 -9.16
CA TRP A 437 -4.66 -52.71 -9.81
C TRP A 437 -5.65 -53.39 -8.86
N LYS A 438 -5.14 -54.04 -7.79
CA LYS A 438 -5.99 -54.58 -6.73
C LYS A 438 -6.70 -53.45 -6.00
N THR A 439 -5.95 -52.43 -5.56
CA THR A 439 -6.51 -51.27 -4.87
C THR A 439 -7.51 -50.53 -5.77
N ALA A 440 -7.17 -50.28 -7.03
CA ALA A 440 -8.06 -49.66 -8.01
C ALA A 440 -9.36 -50.45 -8.21
N ARG A 441 -9.29 -51.79 -8.25
CA ARG A 441 -10.46 -52.67 -8.34
C ARG A 441 -11.32 -52.57 -7.07
N ASP A 442 -10.69 -52.57 -5.90
CA ASP A 442 -11.39 -52.49 -4.62
C ASP A 442 -12.08 -51.11 -4.45
N LEU A 443 -11.59 -50.08 -5.17
CA LEU A 443 -12.23 -48.78 -5.40
C LEU A 443 -13.18 -48.75 -6.63
N TYR A 444 -13.66 -49.91 -7.07
CA TYR A 444 -14.66 -50.07 -8.16
C TYR A 444 -14.22 -49.61 -9.57
N HIS A 445 -12.93 -49.45 -9.85
CA HIS A 445 -12.45 -49.15 -11.22
C HIS A 445 -12.47 -50.42 -12.10
N TYR A 446 -13.48 -50.52 -12.97
CA TYR A 446 -13.73 -51.72 -13.80
C TYR A 446 -12.55 -52.13 -14.70
N PRO A 447 -11.86 -51.23 -15.43
CA PRO A 447 -10.70 -51.62 -16.25
C PRO A 447 -9.59 -52.33 -15.46
N SER A 448 -9.37 -51.95 -14.19
CA SER A 448 -8.35 -52.57 -13.33
C SER A 448 -8.68 -54.03 -13.01
N SER A 449 -9.96 -54.38 -12.95
CA SER A 449 -10.42 -55.75 -12.71
C SER A 449 -9.94 -56.70 -13.80
N ILE A 450 -9.90 -56.23 -15.04
CA ILE A 450 -9.45 -57.00 -16.20
C ILE A 450 -7.96 -57.28 -16.08
N LEU A 451 -7.15 -56.24 -15.89
CA LEU A 451 -5.69 -56.37 -15.77
C LEU A 451 -5.29 -57.23 -14.58
N TYR A 452 -5.92 -57.03 -13.41
CA TYR A 452 -5.65 -57.83 -12.22
C TYR A 452 -5.94 -59.33 -12.44
N ASN A 453 -7.07 -59.66 -13.05
CA ASN A 453 -7.43 -61.06 -13.33
C ASN A 453 -6.50 -61.70 -14.39
N GLN A 454 -6.04 -60.94 -15.37
CA GLN A 454 -5.15 -61.43 -16.43
C GLN A 454 -3.72 -61.67 -15.93
N HIS A 455 -3.17 -60.76 -15.14
CA HIS A 455 -1.74 -60.74 -14.81
C HIS A 455 -1.40 -61.18 -13.38
N CYS A 456 -2.34 -61.04 -12.43
CA CYS A 456 -2.03 -61.17 -11.00
C CYS A 456 -2.65 -62.42 -10.34
N LYS A 457 -3.80 -62.90 -10.83
CA LYS A 457 -4.59 -63.96 -10.16
C LYS A 457 -4.09 -65.40 -10.40
N LYS A 458 -3.06 -65.60 -11.23
CA LYS A 458 -2.52 -66.92 -11.62
C LYS A 458 -1.06 -67.17 -11.17
N ARG A 459 -0.52 -66.34 -10.27
CA ARG A 459 0.80 -66.54 -9.65
C ARG A 459 0.67 -66.92 -8.20
#